data_AF-A0A175REK4-F1
#
_entry.id   AF-A0A175REK4-F1
#
_cell.length_a   1.000
_cell.length_b   1.000
_cell.length_c   1.000
_cell.angle_alpha   90.00
_cell.angle_beta   90.00
_cell.angle_gamma   90.00
#
_symmetry.space_group_name_H-M   'P 1'
#
loop_
_entity.id
_entity.type
_entity.pdbx_description
1 polymer ?
#
loop_
_entity_poly.entity_id
_entity_poly.type
_entity_poly.pdbx_seq_one_letter_code
_entity_poly.pdbx_strand_id
1 'polypeptide(L)'
;MTNIATLDLYDEETEEAESTRPPIKLARFADDWSMADWVVGSGSVLLALASAGFFTWSFVVSIRSPDYFQEAALANMPPKTDRIETGSLDMANAMPAPQIVRLREPTADDYQIVMVFKDEALLATRNELMRVKVGSVVPGLGSIRSITSGPSSPVIVAENATLRSAPATP
;
A
#
# COMPACT_ATOMS: atom_id res chain seq x y z
N MET A 1 -73.32 70.97 27.34
CA MET A 1 -73.25 70.85 25.86
C MET A 1 -71.80 70.62 25.48
N THR A 2 -71.56 70.01 24.31
CA THR A 2 -70.28 69.54 23.74
C THR A 2 -70.02 68.06 24.07
N ASN A 3 -70.57 67.12 23.28
CA ASN A 3 -70.15 66.64 21.95
C ASN A 3 -68.79 65.94 22.01
N ILE A 4 -68.72 64.60 22.01
CA ILE A 4 -69.02 63.58 20.97
C ILE A 4 -67.84 63.35 20.02
N ALA A 5 -67.48 62.06 19.94
CA ALA A 5 -66.70 61.35 18.93
C ALA A 5 -65.19 61.64 18.98
N THR A 6 -64.32 60.63 18.92
CA THR A 6 -64.30 59.61 17.85
C THR A 6 -63.67 58.31 18.32
N LEU A 7 -64.25 57.20 17.85
CA LEU A 7 -63.73 55.84 17.85
C LEU A 7 -62.38 55.75 17.13
N ASP A 8 -61.44 55.03 17.72
CA ASP A 8 -60.52 54.10 17.04
C ASP A 8 -60.02 53.12 18.12
N LEU A 9 -60.53 51.88 18.16
CA LEU A 9 -59.94 50.71 17.48
C LEU A 9 -58.50 50.41 17.92
N TYR A 10 -58.34 49.73 19.06
CA TYR A 10 -57.83 48.35 19.17
C TYR A 10 -57.75 48.01 20.66
N ASP A 11 -58.46 46.95 21.05
CA ASP A 11 -58.45 46.41 22.40
C ASP A 11 -57.07 45.76 22.65
N GLU A 12 -56.45 46.11 23.78
CA GLU A 12 -55.21 45.51 24.25
C GLU A 12 -55.44 44.02 24.52
N GLU A 13 -54.93 43.14 23.64
CA GLU A 13 -54.61 41.77 24.04
C GLU A 13 -53.52 41.81 25.11
N THR A 14 -53.94 41.99 26.36
CA THR A 14 -53.13 41.80 27.55
C THR A 14 -53.26 40.34 27.99
N GLU A 15 -52.18 39.62 27.69
CA GLU A 15 -51.65 38.44 28.38
C GLU A 15 -52.46 37.90 29.56
N GLU A 16 -53.12 36.76 29.39
CA GLU A 16 -53.12 35.67 30.39
C GLU A 16 -53.24 34.32 29.65
N ALA A 17 -52.18 33.93 28.95
CA ALA A 17 -52.03 32.55 28.53
C ALA A 17 -51.72 31.70 29.77
N GLU A 18 -52.77 31.17 30.38
CA GLU A 18 -52.73 30.15 31.42
C GLU A 18 -51.83 28.99 30.95
N SER A 19 -50.59 29.02 31.41
CA SER A 19 -49.55 28.05 31.10
C SER A 19 -49.89 26.72 31.79
N THR A 20 -50.70 25.92 31.09
CA THR A 20 -51.05 24.53 31.42
C THR A 20 -49.88 23.57 31.18
N ARG A 21 -48.65 23.99 31.49
CA ARG A 21 -47.50 23.08 31.56
C ARG A 21 -47.50 22.44 32.94
N PRO A 22 -47.59 21.10 33.06
CA PRO A 22 -47.40 20.48 34.35
C PRO A 22 -46.02 20.87 34.87
N PRO A 23 -45.86 21.12 36.19
CA PRO A 23 -44.54 21.37 36.73
C PRO A 23 -43.66 20.18 36.33
N ILE A 24 -42.53 20.46 35.66
CA ILE A 24 -41.50 19.45 35.42
C ILE A 24 -41.06 19.02 36.80
N LYS A 25 -41.65 17.92 37.29
CA LYS A 25 -41.16 17.22 38.46
C LYS A 25 -39.77 16.75 38.04
N LEU A 26 -38.74 17.51 38.40
CA LEU A 26 -37.39 17.00 38.49
C LEU A 26 -37.53 15.68 39.24
N ALA A 27 -37.40 14.58 38.51
CA ALA A 27 -37.41 13.27 39.12
C ALA A 27 -36.35 13.35 40.22
N ARG A 28 -36.79 13.30 41.49
CA ARG A 28 -35.87 13.00 42.57
C ARG A 28 -35.21 11.71 42.14
N PHE A 29 -33.91 11.76 41.88
CA PHE A 29 -33.11 10.54 41.77
C PHE A 29 -33.51 9.71 42.97
N ALA A 30 -34.03 8.51 42.74
CA ALA A 30 -34.39 7.62 43.83
C ALA A 30 -33.11 7.43 44.66
N ASP A 31 -33.14 7.85 45.92
CA ASP A 31 -31.97 7.81 46.82
C ASP A 31 -31.51 6.37 47.12
N ASP A 32 -32.33 5.38 46.77
CA ASP A 32 -32.05 3.96 46.98
C ASP A 32 -31.67 3.28 45.66
N TRP A 33 -30.40 3.42 45.28
CA TRP A 33 -29.82 2.60 44.21
C TRP A 33 -29.69 1.15 44.67
N SER A 34 -30.18 0.22 43.85
CA SER A 34 -29.97 -1.19 44.13
C SER A 34 -28.48 -1.52 44.01
N MET A 35 -28.02 -2.57 44.70
CA MET A 35 -26.63 -3.05 44.56
C MET A 35 -26.29 -3.37 43.09
N ALA A 36 -27.27 -3.81 42.30
CA ALA A 36 -27.08 -4.05 40.87
C ALA A 36 -26.83 -2.75 40.09
N ASP A 37 -27.56 -1.67 40.39
CA ASP A 37 -27.36 -0.37 39.74
C ASP A 37 -25.98 0.21 40.06
N TRP A 38 -25.50 0.02 41.30
CA TRP A 38 -24.14 0.41 41.70
C TRP A 38 -23.06 -0.37 40.95
N VAL A 39 -23.25 -1.67 40.77
CA VAL A 39 -22.31 -2.52 40.02
C VAL A 39 -22.28 -2.13 38.55
N VAL A 40 -23.44 -1.93 37.92
CA VAL A 40 -23.54 -1.52 36.52
C VAL A 40 -22.98 -0.12 36.32
N GLY A 41 -23.36 0.84 37.16
CA GLY A 41 -22.88 2.22 37.11
C GLY A 41 -21.36 2.30 37.26
N SER A 42 -20.81 1.69 38.30
CA SER A 42 -19.36 1.67 38.55
C SER A 42 -18.60 0.95 37.44
N GLY A 43 -19.14 -0.19 36.97
CA GLY A 43 -18.56 -0.93 35.86
C GLY A 43 -18.51 -0.11 34.57
N SER A 44 -19.57 0.64 34.26
CA SER A 44 -19.61 1.51 33.08
C SER A 44 -18.57 2.63 33.15
N VAL A 45 -18.40 3.26 34.33
CA VAL A 45 -17.43 4.34 34.54
C VAL A 45 -16.00 3.81 34.42
N LEU A 46 -15.72 2.67 35.04
CA LEU A 46 -14.42 2.00 34.94
C LEU A 46 -14.09 1.62 33.50
N LEU A 47 -15.07 1.06 32.77
CA LEU A 47 -14.89 0.70 31.36
C LEU A 47 -14.62 1.93 30.49
N ALA A 48 -15.33 3.04 30.73
CA ALA A 48 -15.13 4.29 30.01
C ALA A 48 -13.73 4.86 30.24
N LEU A 49 -13.27 4.90 31.51
CA LEU A 49 -11.93 5.37 31.88
C LEU A 49 -10.84 4.46 31.30
N ALA A 50 -11.02 3.14 31.38
CA ALA A 50 -10.08 2.17 30.82
C ALA A 50 -9.97 2.30 29.29
N SER A 51 -11.11 2.49 28.61
CA SER A 51 -11.14 2.67 27.16
C SER A 51 -10.41 3.95 26.75
N ALA A 52 -10.73 5.08 27.41
CA ALA A 52 -10.06 6.35 27.14
C ALA A 52 -8.54 6.25 27.37
N GLY A 53 -8.13 5.65 28.49
CA GLY A 53 -6.71 5.42 28.80
C GLY A 53 -6.01 4.55 27.77
N PHE A 54 -6.62 3.45 27.34
CA PHE A 54 -6.08 2.57 26.31
C PHE A 54 -5.87 3.30 24.99
N PHE A 55 -6.86 4.07 24.53
CA PHE A 55 -6.75 4.82 23.28
C PHE A 55 -5.72 5.94 23.35
N THR A 56 -5.67 6.70 24.45
CA THR A 56 -4.64 7.74 24.64
C THR A 56 -3.24 7.13 24.67
N TRP A 57 -3.05 6.03 25.40
CA TRP A 57 -1.78 5.32 25.44
C TRP A 57 -1.36 4.80 24.06
N SER A 58 -2.27 4.11 23.36
CA SER A 58 -2.03 3.60 22.00
C SER A 58 -1.67 4.72 21.03
N PHE A 59 -2.29 5.88 21.15
CA PHE A 59 -2.00 7.05 20.32
C PHE A 59 -0.60 7.61 20.60
N VAL A 60 -0.20 7.71 21.87
CA VAL A 60 1.14 8.18 22.26
C VAL A 60 2.23 7.24 21.75
N VAL A 61 2.04 5.92 21.87
CA VAL A 61 2.97 4.90 21.35
C VAL A 61 3.08 5.00 19.83
N SER A 62 1.96 5.21 19.14
CA SER A 62 1.94 5.38 17.68
C SER A 62 2.79 6.57 17.21
N ILE A 63 2.74 7.71 17.92
CA ILE A 63 3.51 8.90 17.52
C ILE A 63 4.99 8.78 17.92
N ARG A 64 5.30 8.20 19.09
CA ARG A 64 6.69 8.13 19.59
C ARG A 64 7.51 7.01 18.95
N SER A 65 6.86 5.94 18.52
CA SER A 65 7.51 4.75 17.98
C SER A 65 6.62 4.14 16.90
N PRO A 66 6.55 4.76 15.71
CA PRO A 66 5.74 4.25 14.60
C PRO A 66 6.15 2.83 14.18
N ASP A 67 7.41 2.46 14.45
CA ASP A 67 7.97 1.15 14.14
C ASP A 67 7.86 0.15 15.29
N TYR A 68 7.22 0.49 16.42
CA TYR A 68 7.11 -0.42 17.58
C TYR A 68 6.52 -1.79 17.23
N PHE A 69 5.46 -1.81 16.41
CA PHE A 69 4.85 -3.06 15.96
C PHE A 69 5.72 -3.81 14.95
N GLN A 70 6.55 -3.11 14.19
CA GLN A 70 7.49 -3.74 13.26
C GLN A 70 8.69 -4.33 14.02
N GLU A 71 9.24 -3.62 15.00
CA GLU A 71 10.30 -4.10 15.88
C GLU A 71 9.84 -5.29 16.71
N ALA A 72 8.65 -5.23 17.31
CA ALA A 72 8.08 -6.34 18.07
C ALA A 72 7.78 -7.56 17.18
N ALA A 73 7.39 -7.34 15.92
CA ALA A 73 7.20 -8.41 14.95
C ALA A 73 8.55 -9.02 14.52
N LEU A 74 9.55 -8.19 14.18
CA LEU A 74 10.89 -8.63 13.80
C LEU A 74 11.61 -9.38 14.94
N ALA A 75 11.44 -8.93 16.19
CA ALA A 75 12.04 -9.55 17.35
C ALA A 75 11.47 -10.95 17.67
N ASN A 76 10.21 -11.22 17.29
CA ASN A 76 9.55 -12.51 17.51
C ASN A 76 9.53 -13.40 16.25
N MET A 77 10.06 -12.93 15.12
CA MET A 77 10.20 -13.79 13.95
C MET A 77 11.33 -14.80 14.19
N PRO A 78 11.10 -16.10 13.91
CA PRO A 78 12.19 -17.06 13.85
C PRO A 78 13.23 -16.57 12.83
N PRO A 79 14.54 -16.78 13.07
CA PRO A 79 15.57 -16.32 12.16
C PRO A 79 15.24 -16.84 10.75
N LYS A 80 14.95 -15.90 9.84
CA LYS A 80 14.68 -16.18 8.42
C LYS A 80 15.83 -17.04 7.88
N THR A 81 15.61 -18.35 7.84
CA THR A 81 16.53 -19.30 7.22
C THR A 81 16.17 -19.42 5.75
N ASP A 82 16.09 -18.27 5.08
CA ASP A 82 16.07 -18.21 3.62
C ASP A 82 16.91 -17.02 3.18
N ARG A 83 18.17 -17.34 2.92
CA ARG A 83 19.28 -16.46 2.53
C ARG A 83 19.14 -15.99 1.06
N ILE A 84 17.90 -15.78 0.60
CA ILE A 84 17.56 -15.41 -0.78
C ILE A 84 17.05 -13.96 -0.86
N GLU A 85 16.84 -13.27 0.26
CA GLU A 85 16.62 -11.82 0.25
C GLU A 85 17.93 -11.08 0.54
N THR A 86 18.29 -10.19 -0.39
CA THR A 86 19.41 -9.22 -0.32
C THR A 86 20.80 -9.73 -0.73
N GLY A 87 20.95 -10.26 -1.95
CA GLY A 87 22.11 -10.05 -2.85
C GLY A 87 23.54 -10.31 -2.36
N SER A 88 23.74 -10.78 -1.12
CA SER A 88 25.02 -11.11 -0.51
C SER A 88 25.23 -12.60 -0.70
N LEU A 89 25.72 -12.95 -1.89
CA LEU A 89 26.20 -14.30 -2.14
C LEU A 89 27.52 -14.46 -1.37
N ASP A 90 27.51 -15.35 -0.39
CA ASP A 90 28.72 -15.85 0.27
C ASP A 90 29.53 -16.67 -0.75
N MET A 91 30.41 -16.00 -1.48
CA MET A 91 31.17 -16.61 -2.58
C MET A 91 32.09 -17.74 -2.12
N ALA A 92 32.38 -17.83 -0.81
CA ALA A 92 33.25 -18.87 -0.27
C ALA A 92 32.58 -20.26 -0.24
N ASN A 93 31.24 -20.31 -0.22
CA ASN A 93 30.46 -21.56 -0.20
C ASN A 93 29.38 -21.59 -1.29
N ALA A 94 29.58 -20.88 -2.40
CA ALA A 94 28.69 -20.97 -3.54
C ALA A 94 28.81 -22.36 -4.18
N MET A 95 27.70 -23.09 -4.28
CA MET A 95 27.66 -24.29 -5.12
C MET A 95 27.97 -23.87 -6.56
N PRO A 96 28.90 -24.55 -7.27
CA PRO A 96 29.25 -24.19 -8.63
C PRO A 96 28.00 -24.31 -9.51
N ALA A 97 27.66 -23.21 -10.20
CA ALA A 97 26.56 -23.22 -11.14
C ALA A 97 26.85 -24.25 -12.24
N PRO A 98 25.84 -25.00 -12.71
CA PRO A 98 25.99 -25.90 -13.84
C PRO A 98 26.57 -25.12 -15.03
N GLN A 99 27.77 -25.49 -15.47
CA GLN A 99 28.33 -24.91 -16.68
C GLN A 99 27.60 -25.51 -17.88
N ILE A 100 26.98 -24.65 -18.68
CA ILE A 100 26.40 -25.05 -19.96
C ILE A 100 27.57 -25.37 -20.89
N VAL A 101 27.88 -26.66 -21.04
CA VAL A 101 28.91 -27.13 -21.97
C VAL A 101 28.33 -27.08 -23.38
N ARG A 102 28.86 -26.16 -24.20
CA ARG A 102 28.47 -26.04 -25.61
C ARG A 102 29.39 -26.87 -26.48
N LEU A 103 28.83 -27.57 -27.47
CA LEU A 103 29.62 -28.32 -28.45
C LEU A 103 30.43 -27.39 -29.37
N ARG A 104 29.91 -26.18 -29.62
CA ARG A 104 30.53 -25.13 -30.42
C ARG A 104 30.10 -23.76 -29.88
N GLU A 105 30.97 -22.77 -29.94
CA GLU A 105 30.60 -21.39 -29.64
C GLU A 105 29.63 -20.85 -30.71
N PRO A 106 28.45 -20.32 -30.32
CA PRO A 106 27.51 -19.73 -31.26
C PRO A 106 28.15 -18.59 -32.04
N THR A 107 27.84 -18.50 -33.33
CA THR A 107 28.22 -17.37 -34.19
C THR A 107 27.05 -16.40 -34.33
N ALA A 108 27.31 -15.18 -34.81
CA ALA A 108 26.26 -14.17 -34.95
C ALA A 108 25.06 -14.64 -35.78
N ASP A 109 25.29 -15.48 -36.79
CA ASP A 109 24.26 -16.02 -37.68
C ASP A 109 23.35 -17.07 -37.01
N ASP A 110 23.78 -17.62 -35.87
CA ASP A 110 22.98 -18.60 -35.11
C ASP A 110 21.92 -17.92 -34.23
N TYR A 111 21.97 -16.60 -34.08
CA TYR A 111 21.10 -15.83 -33.20
C TYR A 111 19.90 -15.23 -33.93
N GLN A 112 18.71 -15.53 -33.43
CA GLN A 112 17.46 -14.93 -33.87
C GLN A 112 16.85 -14.06 -32.76
N ILE A 113 16.41 -12.86 -33.12
CA ILE A 113 15.66 -11.98 -32.21
C ILE A 113 14.24 -12.51 -32.11
N VAL A 114 13.86 -13.00 -30.93
CA VAL A 114 12.49 -13.47 -30.68
C VAL A 114 11.59 -12.30 -30.30
N MET A 115 12.04 -11.50 -29.35
CA MET A 115 11.32 -10.29 -28.92
C MET A 115 12.28 -9.31 -28.27
N VAL A 116 11.88 -8.03 -28.30
CA VAL A 116 12.54 -6.95 -27.56
C VAL A 116 11.51 -6.32 -26.65
N PHE A 117 11.87 -6.13 -25.38
CA PHE A 117 11.04 -5.48 -24.38
C PHE A 117 11.86 -4.43 -23.65
N LYS A 118 11.51 -3.15 -23.85
CA LYS A 118 12.25 -2.01 -23.31
C LYS A 118 13.75 -2.11 -23.68
N ASP A 119 14.63 -2.22 -22.69
CA ASP A 119 16.09 -2.29 -22.86
C ASP A 119 16.64 -3.72 -22.83
N GLU A 120 15.78 -4.71 -23.06
CA GLU A 120 16.12 -6.12 -23.00
C GLU A 120 15.63 -6.85 -24.25
N ALA A 121 16.39 -7.87 -24.65
CA ALA A 121 16.04 -8.71 -25.78
C ALA A 121 16.09 -10.18 -25.39
N LEU A 122 15.22 -10.98 -26.01
CA LEU A 122 15.31 -12.42 -26.01
C LEU A 122 15.93 -12.87 -27.33
N LEU A 123 17.11 -13.47 -27.23
CA LEU A 123 17.82 -14.09 -28.33
C LEU A 123 17.61 -15.59 -28.26
N ALA A 124 17.19 -16.21 -29.36
CA ALA A 124 17.17 -17.65 -29.50
C ALA A 124 18.35 -18.10 -30.36
N THR A 125 18.99 -19.18 -29.94
CA THR A 125 19.76 -20.05 -30.82
C THR A 125 18.93 -21.30 -31.09
N ARG A 126 19.47 -22.27 -31.83
CA ARG A 126 18.79 -23.55 -32.10
C ARG A 126 18.38 -24.31 -30.82
N ASN A 127 19.17 -24.20 -29.75
CA ASN A 127 19.02 -25.01 -28.53
C ASN A 127 18.86 -24.19 -27.24
N GLU A 128 19.07 -22.87 -27.28
CA GLU A 128 19.10 -22.02 -26.10
C GLU A 128 18.29 -20.75 -26.33
N LEU A 129 17.58 -20.31 -25.29
CA LEU A 129 16.96 -18.99 -25.22
C LEU A 129 17.71 -18.15 -24.17
N MET A 130 18.20 -16.99 -24.58
CA MET A 130 19.02 -16.10 -23.76
C MET A 130 18.34 -14.76 -23.62
N ARG A 131 18.15 -14.31 -22.37
CA ARG A 131 17.73 -12.95 -22.07
C ARG A 131 18.97 -12.07 -21.97
N VAL A 132 19.03 -11.00 -22.75
CA VAL A 132 20.19 -10.11 -22.83
C VAL A 132 19.76 -8.67 -22.57
N LYS A 133 20.62 -7.92 -21.89
CA LYS A 133 20.45 -6.49 -21.62
C LYS A 133 21.66 -5.72 -22.13
N VAL A 134 21.51 -4.42 -22.36
CA VAL A 134 22.65 -3.53 -22.61
C VAL A 134 23.73 -3.71 -21.53
N GLY A 135 24.97 -3.92 -21.94
CA GLY A 135 26.10 -4.25 -21.06
C GLY A 135 26.31 -5.74 -20.79
N SER A 136 25.41 -6.62 -21.23
CA SER A 136 25.61 -8.08 -21.11
C SER A 136 26.61 -8.56 -22.15
N VAL A 137 27.42 -9.57 -21.79
CA VAL A 137 28.34 -10.23 -22.73
C VAL A 137 27.68 -11.51 -23.25
N VAL A 138 27.54 -11.60 -24.56
CA VAL A 138 26.93 -12.75 -25.23
C VAL A 138 28.00 -13.48 -26.05
N PRO A 139 28.11 -14.82 -25.93
CA PRO A 139 29.04 -15.61 -26.74
C PRO A 139 28.89 -15.31 -28.24
N GLY A 140 30.01 -15.17 -28.95
CA GLY A 140 30.01 -14.84 -30.39
C GLY A 140 29.58 -13.41 -30.79
N LEU A 141 28.73 -12.73 -30.03
CA LEU A 141 28.27 -11.35 -30.31
C LEU A 141 29.09 -10.28 -29.57
N GLY A 142 29.69 -10.64 -28.44
CA GLY A 142 30.42 -9.71 -27.56
C GLY A 142 29.50 -8.89 -26.65
N SER A 143 29.95 -7.71 -26.24
CA SER A 143 29.19 -6.84 -25.34
C SER A 143 28.03 -6.16 -26.07
N ILE A 144 26.81 -6.25 -25.53
CA ILE A 144 25.65 -5.56 -26.10
C ILE A 144 25.74 -4.05 -25.82
N ARG A 145 25.78 -3.24 -26.88
CA ARG A 145 25.93 -1.77 -26.80
C ARG A 145 24.60 -1.05 -26.79
N SER A 146 23.66 -1.48 -27.64
CA SER A 146 22.32 -0.90 -27.69
C SER A 146 21.30 -1.92 -28.16
N ILE A 147 20.08 -1.74 -27.67
CA ILE A 147 18.91 -2.51 -28.05
C ILE A 147 17.85 -1.47 -28.43
N THR A 148 17.41 -1.49 -29.69
CA THR A 148 16.40 -0.56 -30.19
C THR A 148 15.12 -1.32 -30.48
N SER A 149 14.09 -1.08 -29.66
CA SER A 149 12.71 -1.50 -29.96
C SER A 149 12.03 -0.43 -30.82
N GLY A 150 11.79 -0.72 -32.09
CA GLY A 150 11.03 0.15 -33.01
C GLY A 150 9.78 -0.57 -33.55
N PRO A 151 8.80 0.19 -34.09
CA PRO A 151 7.71 -0.39 -34.87
C PRO A 151 8.22 -1.04 -36.18
N SER A 152 9.37 -0.57 -36.67
CA SER A 152 10.20 -1.25 -37.65
C SER A 152 11.16 -2.19 -36.93
N SER A 153 11.25 -3.44 -37.42
CA SER A 153 12.22 -4.51 -37.08
C SER A 153 13.21 -4.20 -35.94
N PRO A 154 13.17 -4.93 -34.80
CA PRO A 154 14.11 -4.69 -33.71
C PRO A 154 15.56 -4.86 -34.17
N VAL A 155 16.42 -3.97 -33.68
CA VAL A 155 17.87 -3.95 -33.98
C VAL A 155 18.65 -4.05 -32.67
N ILE A 156 19.61 -4.98 -32.63
CA ILE A 156 20.50 -5.17 -31.49
C ILE A 156 21.92 -4.97 -31.99
N VAL A 157 22.63 -3.99 -31.42
CA VAL A 157 24.02 -3.71 -31.75
C VAL A 157 24.90 -4.27 -30.65
N ALA A 158 25.70 -5.27 -31.01
CA ALA A 158 26.74 -5.83 -30.17
C ALA A 158 28.12 -5.38 -30.66
N GLU A 159 29.15 -5.68 -29.89
CA GLU A 159 30.53 -5.33 -30.22
C GLU A 159 31.02 -5.92 -31.53
N ASN A 160 30.68 -7.20 -31.79
CA ASN A 160 31.18 -7.93 -32.95
C ASN A 160 30.14 -8.10 -34.08
N ALA A 161 28.86 -7.76 -33.83
CA ALA A 161 27.79 -7.95 -34.80
C ALA A 161 26.58 -7.05 -34.55
N THR A 162 25.80 -6.81 -35.60
CA THR A 162 24.49 -6.14 -35.50
C THR A 162 23.41 -7.11 -35.97
N LEU A 163 22.51 -7.49 -35.06
CA LEU A 163 21.36 -8.32 -35.38
C LEU A 163 20.18 -7.46 -35.79
N ARG A 164 19.49 -7.88 -36.85
CA ARG A 164 18.24 -7.29 -37.32
C ARG A 164 17.23 -8.42 -37.43
N SER A 165 15.98 -8.17 -37.04
CA SER A 165 14.96 -9.18 -37.28
C SER A 165 14.75 -9.38 -38.78
N ALA A 166 14.49 -10.61 -39.20
CA ALA A 166 13.97 -10.84 -40.55
C ALA A 166 12.65 -10.05 -40.72
N PRO A 167 12.36 -9.52 -41.93
CA PRO A 167 11.04 -8.98 -42.22
C PRO A 167 10.03 -10.12 -42.06
N ALA A 168 8.95 -9.87 -41.32
CA ALA A 168 7.81 -10.78 -41.31
C ALA A 168 7.33 -10.92 -42.76
N THR A 169 7.46 -12.12 -43.33
CA THR A 169 6.86 -12.41 -44.63
C THR A 169 5.36 -12.54 -44.38
N PRO A 170 4.50 -11.79 -45.09
CA PRO A 170 3.06 -11.78 -44.87
C PRO A 170 2.41 -13.14 -45.19
#